data_AF-A0A8H6GKC4-F1
#
_entry.id   AF-A0A8H6GKC4-F1
#
_cell.length_a   1.000
_cell.length_b   1.000
_cell.length_c   1.000
_cell.angle_alpha   90.00
_cell.angle_beta   90.00
_cell.angle_gamma   90.00
#
_symmetry.space_group_name_H-M   'P 1'
#
loop_
_entity.id
_entity.type
_entity.pdbx_description
1 polymer ?
#
loop_
_entity_poly.entity_id
_entity_poly.type
_entity_poly.pdbx_seq_one_letter_code
_entity_poly.pdbx_strand_id
1 'polypeptide(L)'
;MWAAPFLHAEDLGSQEIGLELSNDLRQAVEEYMGTKDPHRESRDTTLKDDLLFIREVVKSPPKDDEGAISMAAWTYWWCMILDAHWPIIARFGRYPYRNAAFGRPSTKEEEKWLDDINHFSEASPEIAKRIQEDVEKSWWTPLEES
;
A
#
# COMPACT_ATOMS: atom_id res chain seq x y z
N MET A 1 -5.77 3.02 -14.86
CA MET A 1 -4.64 2.11 -14.58
C MET A 1 -5.05 1.10 -13.52
N TRP A 2 -4.73 -0.17 -13.69
CA TRP A 2 -5.11 -1.26 -12.78
C TRP A 2 -3.87 -1.86 -12.08
N ALA A 3 -3.09 -1.03 -11.38
CA ALA A 3 -1.84 -1.47 -10.72
C ALA A 3 -2.06 -2.13 -9.34
N ALA A 4 -3.18 -1.82 -8.68
CA ALA A 4 -3.46 -2.26 -7.32
C ALA A 4 -3.41 -3.80 -7.10
N PRO A 5 -3.92 -4.66 -8.02
CA PRO A 5 -3.82 -6.10 -7.82
C PRO A 5 -2.38 -6.61 -7.70
N PHE A 6 -1.48 -6.06 -8.51
CA PHE A 6 -0.06 -6.42 -8.50
C PHE A 6 0.62 -5.98 -7.21
N LEU A 7 0.34 -4.76 -6.75
CA LEU A 7 0.93 -4.24 -5.52
C LEU A 7 0.31 -4.83 -4.24
N HIS A 8 -0.88 -5.42 -4.32
CA HIS A 8 -1.48 -6.14 -3.20
C HIS A 8 -1.07 -7.63 -3.12
N ALA A 9 -0.37 -8.13 -4.13
CA ALA A 9 0.23 -9.46 -4.12
C ALA A 9 1.51 -9.48 -3.27
N GLU A 10 1.71 -10.57 -2.53
CA GLU A 10 2.85 -10.78 -1.63
C GLU A 10 4.00 -11.49 -2.37
N ASP A 11 4.42 -10.96 -3.52
CA ASP A 11 5.54 -11.47 -4.31
C ASP A 11 6.25 -10.35 -5.09
N LEU A 12 7.57 -10.47 -5.25
CA LEU A 12 8.37 -9.39 -5.86
C LEU A 12 8.08 -9.20 -7.36
N GLY A 13 7.77 -10.26 -8.10
CA GLY A 13 7.51 -10.13 -9.55
C GLY A 13 6.29 -9.27 -9.84
N SER A 14 5.21 -9.46 -9.07
CA SER A 14 4.04 -8.58 -9.12
C SER A 14 4.39 -7.15 -8.69
N GLN A 15 5.22 -6.98 -7.65
CA GLN A 15 5.63 -5.64 -7.22
C GLN A 15 6.40 -4.89 -8.32
N GLU A 16 7.31 -5.56 -9.05
CA GLU A 16 8.04 -4.99 -10.19
C GLU A 16 7.08 -4.48 -11.27
N ILE A 17 6.09 -5.29 -11.66
CA ILE A 17 5.04 -4.90 -12.63
C ILE A 17 4.29 -3.64 -12.13
N GLY A 18 3.96 -3.60 -10.84
CA GLY A 18 3.30 -2.45 -10.25
C GLY A 18 4.13 -1.17 -10.29
N LEU A 19 5.46 -1.27 -10.09
CA LEU A 19 6.41 -0.15 -10.20
C LEU A 19 6.59 0.34 -11.65
N GLU A 20 6.55 -0.56 -12.63
CA GLU A 20 6.58 -0.20 -14.05
C GLU A 20 5.31 0.55 -14.43
N LEU A 21 4.15 -0.01 -14.08
CA LEU A 21 2.86 0.63 -14.31
C LEU A 21 2.79 2.00 -13.63
N SER A 22 3.21 2.14 -12.37
CA SER A 22 3.20 3.44 -11.68
C SER A 22 4.06 4.47 -12.44
N ASN A 23 5.22 4.07 -12.94
CA ASN A 23 6.11 4.94 -13.71
C ASN A 23 5.52 5.32 -15.08
N ASP A 24 4.87 4.40 -15.79
CA ASP A 24 4.22 4.69 -17.06
C ASP A 24 3.09 5.72 -16.90
N LEU A 25 2.30 5.61 -15.83
CA LEU A 25 1.26 6.60 -15.53
C LEU A 25 1.85 7.96 -15.18
N ARG A 26 2.92 8.01 -14.38
CA ARG A 26 3.63 9.27 -14.09
C ARG A 26 4.03 9.95 -15.40
N GLN A 27 4.71 9.22 -16.29
CA GLN A 27 5.16 9.76 -17.58
C GLN A 27 4.00 10.28 -18.42
N ALA A 28 2.93 9.50 -18.56
CA ALA A 28 1.75 9.91 -19.33
C ALA A 28 1.10 11.19 -18.77
N VAL A 29 1.02 11.34 -17.45
CA VAL A 29 0.47 12.54 -16.82
C VAL A 29 1.41 13.74 -16.95
N GLU A 30 2.72 13.53 -16.79
CA GLU A 30 3.72 14.59 -17.01
C GLU A 30 3.63 15.16 -18.43
N GLU A 31 3.55 14.29 -19.43
CA GLU A 31 3.39 14.65 -20.83
C GLU A 31 2.07 15.38 -21.10
N TYR A 32 0.95 14.84 -20.61
CA TYR A 32 -0.37 15.41 -20.85
C TYR A 32 -0.56 16.78 -20.16
N MET A 33 -0.04 16.93 -18.96
CA MET A 33 -0.21 18.14 -18.15
C MET A 33 0.91 19.17 -18.35
N GLY A 34 2.02 18.80 -18.97
CA GLY A 34 3.22 19.65 -19.07
C GLY A 34 3.84 19.95 -17.69
N THR A 35 3.71 19.01 -16.74
CA THR A 35 4.24 19.15 -15.37
C THR A 35 5.25 18.05 -15.10
N LYS A 36 5.96 18.14 -13.97
CA LYS A 36 6.87 17.09 -13.51
C LYS A 36 6.41 16.58 -12.16
N ASP A 37 6.45 15.27 -11.99
CA ASP A 37 6.11 14.64 -10.72
C ASP A 37 7.14 15.03 -9.64
N PRO A 38 6.71 15.71 -8.56
CA PRO A 38 7.61 16.15 -7.49
C PRO A 38 8.20 14.97 -6.71
N HIS A 39 7.58 13.79 -6.74
CA HIS A 39 8.05 12.62 -6.01
C HIS A 39 9.17 11.88 -6.72
N ARG A 40 9.56 12.26 -7.95
CA ARG A 40 10.68 11.63 -8.67
C ARG A 40 11.99 11.75 -7.91
N GLU A 41 12.25 12.91 -7.29
CA GLU A 41 13.49 13.17 -6.56
C GLU A 41 13.59 12.32 -5.28
N SER A 42 12.45 12.05 -4.63
CA SER A 42 12.38 11.23 -3.42
C SER A 42 12.20 9.74 -3.70
N ARG A 43 12.06 9.31 -4.97
CA ARG A 43 11.64 7.93 -5.30
C ARG A 43 12.61 6.87 -4.80
N ASP A 44 13.92 7.12 -4.89
CA ASP A 44 14.93 6.17 -4.38
C ASP A 44 14.82 5.99 -2.85
N THR A 45 14.49 7.05 -2.13
CA THR A 45 14.18 6.98 -0.69
C THR A 45 12.86 6.24 -0.45
N THR A 46 11.83 6.51 -1.25
CA THR A 46 10.54 5.82 -1.15
C THR A 46 10.68 4.31 -1.29
N LEU A 47 11.51 3.84 -2.21
CA LEU A 47 11.73 2.41 -2.45
C LEU A 47 12.54 1.71 -1.34
N LYS A 48 12.98 2.45 -0.31
CA LYS A 48 13.76 1.94 0.83
C LYS A 48 13.09 2.15 2.19
N ASP A 49 12.05 2.99 2.27
CA ASP A 49 11.35 3.34 3.51
C ASP A 49 10.08 2.49 3.66
N ASP A 50 10.17 1.39 4.40
CA ASP A 50 9.06 0.46 4.66
C ASP A 50 7.98 1.01 5.60
N LEU A 51 8.15 2.21 6.14
CA LEU A 51 7.14 2.91 6.94
C LEU A 51 6.41 3.99 6.12
N LEU A 52 6.94 4.36 4.95
CA LEU A 52 6.42 5.47 4.16
C LEU A 52 4.97 5.27 3.75
N PHE A 53 4.60 4.05 3.33
CA PHE A 53 3.25 3.75 2.89
C PHE A 53 2.23 4.13 3.96
N ILE A 54 2.41 3.64 5.19
CA ILE A 54 1.47 3.91 6.29
C ILE A 54 1.50 5.40 6.65
N ARG A 55 2.68 6.02 6.69
CA ARG A 55 2.83 7.45 7.00
C ARG A 55 2.10 8.36 6.01
N GLU A 56 2.10 8.01 4.72
CA GLU A 56 1.53 8.85 3.66
C GLU A 56 0.09 8.48 3.29
N VAL A 57 -0.31 7.20 3.38
CA VAL A 57 -1.66 6.75 2.99
C VAL A 57 -2.74 7.22 3.96
N VAL A 58 -2.40 7.41 5.23
CA VAL A 58 -3.31 7.99 6.23
C VAL A 58 -3.50 9.50 6.03
N LYS A 59 -2.66 10.13 5.21
CA LYS A 59 -2.83 11.50 4.76
C LYS A 59 -3.69 11.50 3.49
N SER A 60 -4.40 12.59 3.26
CA SER A 60 -5.07 12.81 1.98
C SER A 60 -4.07 13.25 0.90
N PRO A 61 -4.39 13.05 -0.40
CA PRO A 61 -3.62 13.65 -1.48
C PRO A 61 -3.41 15.16 -1.28
N PRO A 62 -2.30 15.74 -1.77
CA PRO A 62 -2.04 17.16 -1.68
C PRO A 62 -3.18 17.99 -2.29
N LYS A 63 -3.57 19.04 -1.55
CA LYS A 63 -4.56 20.03 -1.97
C LYS A 63 -3.86 21.34 -2.32
N ASP A 64 -4.42 22.09 -3.26
CA ASP A 64 -4.00 23.47 -3.53
C ASP A 64 -4.47 24.43 -2.42
N ASP A 65 -4.15 25.72 -2.58
CA ASP A 65 -4.45 26.77 -1.60
C ASP A 65 -5.98 26.95 -1.40
N GLU A 66 -6.78 26.61 -2.40
CA GLU A 66 -8.24 26.59 -2.35
C GLU A 66 -8.81 25.27 -1.80
N GLY A 67 -7.97 24.29 -1.49
CA GLY A 67 -8.36 23.00 -0.95
C GLY A 67 -8.82 21.98 -2.00
N ALA A 68 -8.71 22.30 -3.29
CA ALA A 68 -9.01 21.41 -4.40
C ALA A 68 -7.83 20.45 -4.68
N ILE A 69 -8.16 19.30 -5.26
CA ILE A 69 -7.17 18.30 -5.64
C ILE A 69 -7.08 18.30 -7.17
N SER A 70 -5.92 18.66 -7.70
CA SER A 70 -5.69 18.53 -9.14
C SER A 70 -5.47 17.07 -9.51
N MET A 71 -5.87 16.70 -10.74
CA MET A 71 -5.66 15.36 -11.28
C MET A 71 -4.16 14.96 -11.24
N ALA A 72 -3.26 15.91 -11.54
CA ALA A 72 -1.82 15.66 -11.52
C ALA A 72 -1.31 15.41 -10.10
N ALA A 73 -1.65 16.28 -9.13
CA ALA A 73 -1.24 16.13 -7.74
C ALA A 73 -1.77 14.81 -7.14
N TRP A 74 -3.03 14.47 -7.41
CA TRP A 74 -3.59 13.18 -7.00
C TRP A 74 -2.83 12.01 -7.59
N THR A 75 -2.55 12.03 -8.89
CA THR A 75 -1.89 10.92 -9.58
C THR A 75 -0.45 10.73 -9.11
N TYR A 76 0.28 11.82 -8.91
CA TYR A 76 1.68 11.78 -8.44
C TYR A 76 1.79 11.25 -7.01
N TRP A 77 0.91 11.73 -6.12
CA TRP A 77 0.82 11.19 -4.76
C TRP A 77 0.43 9.71 -4.79
N TRP A 78 -0.58 9.34 -5.59
CA TRP A 78 -1.03 7.96 -5.72
C TRP A 78 0.09 7.04 -6.21
N CYS A 79 0.82 7.43 -7.26
CA CYS A 79 1.95 6.63 -7.75
C CYS A 79 3.05 6.51 -6.70
N MET A 80 3.23 7.49 -5.80
CA MET A 80 4.18 7.41 -4.69
C MET A 80 3.70 6.40 -3.63
N ILE A 81 2.40 6.38 -3.33
CA ILE A 81 1.78 5.36 -2.49
C ILE A 81 1.98 3.97 -3.10
N LEU A 82 1.81 3.84 -4.41
CA LEU A 82 2.07 2.59 -5.14
C LEU A 82 3.54 2.14 -4.98
N ASP A 83 4.51 3.04 -5.20
CA ASP A 83 5.93 2.73 -5.03
C ASP A 83 6.26 2.30 -3.57
N ALA A 84 5.55 2.85 -2.57
CA ALA A 84 5.77 2.57 -1.16
C ALA A 84 5.35 1.16 -0.68
N HIS A 85 4.66 0.38 -1.53
CA HIS A 85 4.36 -1.03 -1.23
C HIS A 85 5.61 -1.91 -1.33
N TRP A 86 6.50 -1.60 -2.28
CA TRP A 86 7.73 -2.34 -2.57
C TRP A 86 8.59 -2.61 -1.33
N PRO A 87 9.01 -1.61 -0.52
CA PRO A 87 9.93 -1.85 0.59
C PRO A 87 9.38 -2.81 1.66
N ILE A 88 8.07 -2.87 1.86
CA ILE A 88 7.43 -3.80 2.80
C ILE A 88 7.61 -5.24 2.30
N ILE A 89 7.27 -5.50 1.04
CA ILE A 89 7.42 -6.82 0.42
C ILE A 89 8.89 -7.20 0.24
N ALA A 90 9.76 -6.25 -0.12
CA ALA A 90 11.20 -6.49 -0.24
C ALA A 90 11.83 -6.90 1.10
N ARG A 91 11.34 -6.34 2.22
CA ARG A 91 11.83 -6.65 3.56
C ARG A 91 11.26 -7.95 4.11
N PHE A 92 9.95 -8.13 4.05
CA PHE A 92 9.26 -9.22 4.76
C PHE A 92 8.78 -10.36 3.85
N GLY A 93 8.75 -10.14 2.53
CA GLY A 93 8.16 -11.06 1.55
C GLY A 93 6.64 -11.14 1.59
N ARG A 94 5.98 -10.37 2.47
CA ARG A 94 4.54 -10.36 2.72
C ARG A 94 4.12 -9.09 3.46
N TYR A 95 2.83 -8.87 3.65
CA TYR A 95 2.30 -7.79 4.49
C TYR A 95 2.07 -8.29 5.92
N PRO A 96 2.88 -7.84 6.91
CA PRO A 96 2.78 -8.37 8.27
C PRO A 96 1.41 -8.15 8.93
N TYR A 97 0.73 -7.04 8.65
CA TYR A 97 -0.61 -6.74 9.18
C TYR A 97 -1.70 -7.73 8.69
N ARG A 98 -1.42 -8.56 7.68
CA ARG A 98 -2.30 -9.65 7.24
C ARG A 98 -2.06 -10.98 7.96
N ASN A 99 -0.99 -11.09 8.74
CA ASN A 99 -0.56 -12.37 9.32
C ASN A 99 -1.67 -13.04 10.13
N ALA A 100 -2.34 -12.32 11.03
CA ALA A 100 -3.43 -12.85 11.82
C ALA A 100 -4.58 -13.38 10.96
N ALA A 101 -5.04 -12.62 9.96
CA ALA A 101 -6.13 -13.03 9.07
C ALA A 101 -5.81 -14.29 8.24
N PHE A 102 -4.53 -14.52 7.94
CA PHE A 102 -4.04 -15.68 7.21
C PHE A 102 -3.58 -16.84 8.13
N GLY A 103 -3.73 -16.72 9.45
CA GLY A 103 -3.29 -17.73 10.41
C GLY A 103 -1.76 -17.90 10.48
N ARG A 104 -1.00 -16.86 10.08
CA ARG A 104 0.47 -16.89 10.06
C ARG A 104 1.02 -16.33 11.38
N PRO A 105 2.02 -16.96 12.00
CA PRO A 105 2.75 -16.33 13.09
C PRO A 105 3.62 -15.18 12.55
N SER A 106 3.65 -14.07 13.31
CA SER A 106 4.59 -12.98 13.08
C SER A 106 5.96 -13.33 13.66
N THR A 107 7.02 -12.92 12.97
CA THR A 107 8.38 -12.92 13.48
C THR A 107 8.62 -11.73 14.40
N LYS A 108 9.70 -11.75 15.20
CA LYS A 108 10.06 -10.62 16.08
C LYS A 108 10.27 -9.30 15.33
N GLU A 109 10.78 -9.37 14.10
CA GLU A 109 10.99 -8.18 13.26
C GLU A 109 9.67 -7.63 12.73
N GLU A 110 8.74 -8.52 12.36
CA GLU A 110 7.39 -8.15 11.96
C GLU A 110 6.58 -7.57 13.14
N GLU A 111 6.67 -8.16 14.34
CA GLU A 111 6.06 -7.64 15.56
C GLU A 111 6.56 -6.23 15.86
N LYS A 112 7.88 -6.01 15.83
CA LYS A 112 8.44 -4.68 16.02
C LYS A 112 7.93 -3.68 14.96
N TRP A 113 7.86 -4.10 13.70
CA TRP A 113 7.37 -3.23 12.63
C TRP A 113 5.88 -2.90 12.80
N LEU A 114 5.07 -3.87 13.24
CA LEU A 114 3.67 -3.68 13.59
C LEU A 114 3.51 -2.65 14.73
N ASP A 115 4.35 -2.71 15.76
CA ASP A 115 4.40 -1.70 16.82
C ASP A 115 4.72 -0.30 16.25
N ASP A 116 5.73 -0.22 15.35
CA ASP A 116 6.19 1.03 14.75
C ASP A 116 5.10 1.69 13.86
N ILE A 117 4.21 0.89 13.25
CA ILE A 117 3.05 1.38 12.48
C ILE A 117 1.77 1.48 13.31
N ASN A 118 1.87 1.34 14.64
CA ASN A 118 0.75 1.37 15.58
C ASN A 118 -0.39 0.41 15.19
N HIS A 119 -0.01 -0.82 14.80
CA HIS A 119 -0.91 -1.91 14.39
C HIS A 119 -1.90 -1.51 13.27
N PHE A 120 -1.51 -0.58 12.40
CA PHE A 120 -2.35 -0.14 11.29
C PHE A 120 -2.82 -1.33 10.44
N SER A 121 -4.13 -1.39 10.19
CA SER A 121 -4.80 -2.42 9.38
C SER A 121 -4.71 -3.86 9.92
N GLU A 122 -4.21 -4.08 11.14
CA GLU A 122 -4.20 -5.40 11.75
C GLU A 122 -5.62 -5.82 12.17
N ALA A 123 -6.01 -7.05 11.82
CA ALA A 123 -7.28 -7.62 12.28
C ALA A 123 -7.15 -8.04 13.75
N SER A 124 -8.17 -7.73 14.57
CA SER A 124 -8.23 -8.26 15.94
C SER A 124 -8.26 -9.80 15.93
N PRO A 125 -7.82 -10.48 16.99
CA PRO A 125 -7.81 -11.95 17.03
C PRO A 125 -9.17 -12.59 16.73
N GLU A 126 -10.26 -11.95 17.19
CA GLU A 126 -11.63 -12.41 16.94
C GLU A 126 -12.01 -12.28 15.46
N ILE A 127 -11.71 -11.13 14.85
CA ILE A 127 -11.99 -10.90 13.42
C ILE A 127 -11.11 -11.81 12.55
N ALA A 128 -9.84 -11.97 12.89
CA ALA A 128 -8.92 -12.87 12.20
C ALA A 128 -9.43 -14.31 12.20
N LYS A 129 -9.88 -14.81 13.35
CA LYS A 129 -10.49 -16.14 13.45
C LYS A 129 -11.72 -16.27 12.56
N ARG A 130 -12.58 -15.26 12.56
CA ARG A 130 -13.78 -15.25 11.71
C ARG A 130 -13.46 -15.28 10.22
N ILE A 131 -12.46 -14.50 9.79
CA ILE A 131 -11.96 -14.51 8.41
C ILE A 131 -11.48 -15.92 8.02
N GLN A 132 -10.70 -16.58 8.88
CA GLN A 132 -10.21 -17.93 8.60
C GLN A 132 -11.36 -18.94 8.46
N GLU A 133 -12.34 -18.91 9.37
CA GLU A 133 -13.51 -19.79 9.31
C GLU A 133 -14.36 -19.56 8.05
N ASP A 134 -14.54 -18.29 7.65
CA ASP A 134 -15.27 -17.94 6.43
C ASP A 134 -14.54 -18.47 5.20
N VAL A 135 -13.22 -18.29 5.11
CA VAL A 135 -12.40 -18.80 4.00
C VAL A 135 -12.50 -20.34 3.91
N GLU A 136 -12.40 -21.05 5.03
CA GLU A 136 -12.54 -22.51 5.08
C GLU A 136 -13.91 -22.99 4.58
N LYS A 137 -14.98 -22.25 4.89
CA LYS A 137 -16.36 -22.55 4.47
C LYS A 137 -16.69 -22.01 3.08
N SER A 138 -15.77 -21.28 2.44
CA SER A 138 -16.03 -20.51 1.21
C SER A 138 -17.20 -19.52 1.37
N TRP A 139 -17.30 -18.91 2.54
CA TRP A 139 -18.27 -17.88 2.88
C TRP A 139 -17.64 -16.49 2.81
N TRP A 140 -18.51 -15.47 2.68
CA TRP A 140 -18.12 -14.06 2.66
C TRP A 140 -19.09 -13.30 3.56
N THR A 141 -18.90 -13.37 4.87
CA THR A 141 -19.78 -12.71 5.84
C THR A 141 -19.28 -11.30 6.16
N PRO A 142 -20.13 -10.25 6.09
CA PRO A 142 -19.73 -8.87 6.39
C PRO A 142 -19.20 -8.70 7.82
N LEU A 143 -18.00 -8.13 7.99
CA LEU A 143 -17.32 -7.99 9.29
C LEU A 143 -18.09 -7.13 10.31
N GLU A 144 -18.97 -6.24 9.84
CA GLU A 144 -19.92 -5.45 10.62
C GLU A 144 -21.31 -5.48 9.95
N GLU A 145 -22.38 -5.18 10.70
CA GLU A 145 -23.70 -4.90 10.11
C GLU A 145 -23.72 -3.48 9.54
N SER A 146 -24.15 -3.34 8.28
CA SER A 146 -24.28 -2.06 7.57
C SER A 146 -25.36 -1.16 8.12
#